data_AF-A0A1M7M8L3-F1
#
_entry.id   AF-A0A1M7M8L3-F1
#
_cell.length_a   1.000
_cell.length_b   1.000
_cell.length_c   1.000
_cell.angle_alpha   90.00
_cell.angle_beta   90.00
_cell.angle_gamma   90.00
#
_symmetry.space_group_name_H-M   'P 1'
#
loop_
_entity.id
_entity.type
_entity.pdbx_description
1 polymer ?
#
loop_
_entity_poly.entity_id
_entity_poly.type
_entity_poly.pdbx_seq_one_letter_code
_entity_poly.pdbx_strand_id
1 'polypeptide(L)'
;MSHYFCARKALTILSLPVCCLLTNKAFGQYILSDTTNKVSVQYGEKGFEFRTRDDKFLLQIQSRFQFRFATPEDQDPVTYDDFMGDNKTSFKINRARLKVGGHAFKPWIKYYWEYELSQSNLLNFTLSVEKWEWLKFQVGQFKVEYSRERRISSGEQQMVDRSVINRPFTVDRQQGAEIYGRLKGRGVADFNYWLGVFTGTGRGSTQNDDNHLMYFTRLQWNFTGDYLDFEGSDIEIHERPAGVLAVNSVTNRSPYTRFSQAGGGSLEGYENGLPGQYRVNQANVETAFMYKGFSWQMEYHWKEIVDKLNNDETNTLHGYYVQAGYFFHQAIDWWPAPLEVAARNAGYFPNREEDQTKKRETSLAFNWFFHKHKNKLTMETSYFNYDKTGDIPASEWRFRLQWDISL
;
A
#
# COMPACT_ATOMS: atom_id res chain seq x y z
N MET A 1 69.37 -92.75 -8.79
CA MET A 1 69.95 -91.97 -9.90
C MET A 1 69.54 -90.53 -9.68
N SER A 2 70.41 -89.64 -9.21
CA SER A 2 71.58 -89.05 -9.91
C SER A 2 71.25 -87.56 -10.06
N HIS A 3 71.80 -86.69 -9.21
CA HIS A 3 72.84 -85.69 -9.57
C HIS A 3 72.23 -84.39 -10.12
N TYR A 4 72.75 -83.16 -9.96
CA TYR A 4 73.86 -82.52 -9.23
C TYR A 4 73.79 -81.00 -9.55
N PHE A 5 74.37 -80.14 -8.69
CA PHE A 5 74.99 -78.81 -8.98
C PHE A 5 74.09 -77.67 -9.54
N CYS A 6 74.29 -76.38 -9.27
CA CYS A 6 75.54 -75.64 -9.00
C CYS A 6 75.27 -74.30 -8.28
N ALA A 7 76.25 -73.88 -7.48
CA ALA A 7 76.32 -72.66 -6.70
C ALA A 7 76.72 -71.42 -7.53
N ARG A 8 76.37 -70.22 -7.05
CA ARG A 8 77.17 -69.00 -7.28
C ARG A 8 77.18 -68.09 -6.04
N LYS A 9 78.30 -67.38 -5.93
CA LYS A 9 78.95 -66.75 -4.78
C LYS A 9 78.29 -65.45 -4.25
N ALA A 10 78.36 -65.31 -2.93
CA ALA A 10 78.83 -64.18 -2.11
C ALA A 10 78.44 -62.73 -2.47
N LEU A 11 77.86 -62.01 -1.49
CA LEU A 11 78.55 -60.88 -0.83
C LEU A 11 77.85 -60.52 0.50
N THR A 12 78.66 -60.39 1.55
CA THR A 12 78.28 -60.01 2.91
C THR A 12 78.29 -58.49 3.04
N ILE A 13 77.20 -57.87 3.50
CA ILE A 13 77.25 -56.58 4.23
C ILE A 13 76.23 -56.62 5.37
N LEU A 14 76.77 -56.53 6.59
CA LEU A 14 76.06 -56.28 7.85
C LEU A 14 75.57 -54.82 7.88
N SER A 15 74.31 -54.57 8.22
CA SER A 15 73.91 -53.30 8.83
C SER A 15 72.69 -53.47 9.75
N LEU A 16 72.81 -52.89 10.94
CA LEU A 16 71.87 -52.95 12.08
C LEU A 16 70.47 -52.41 11.73
N PRO A 17 69.39 -52.89 12.38
CA PRO A 17 68.10 -52.21 12.35
C PRO A 17 68.11 -51.06 13.36
N VAL A 18 68.15 -49.82 12.87
CA VAL A 18 67.79 -48.64 13.68
C VAL A 18 66.28 -48.50 13.63
N CYS A 19 65.66 -48.74 14.77
CA CYS A 19 64.23 -48.54 15.01
C CYS A 19 63.94 -47.03 15.10
N CYS A 20 63.52 -46.41 14.00
CA CYS A 20 62.99 -45.04 14.00
C CYS A 20 61.47 -45.08 14.21
N LEU A 21 61.06 -44.77 15.44
CA LEU A 21 59.70 -44.38 15.81
C LEU A 21 59.26 -43.16 15.00
N LEU A 22 58.51 -43.38 13.91
CA LEU A 22 57.77 -42.32 13.23
C LEU A 22 56.56 -41.94 14.08
N THR A 23 56.66 -40.82 14.78
CA THR A 23 55.52 -40.17 15.42
C THR A 23 54.62 -39.59 14.33
N ASN A 24 53.53 -40.29 14.01
CA ASN A 24 52.45 -39.72 13.21
C ASN A 24 51.79 -38.60 14.02
N LYS A 25 52.20 -37.35 13.80
CA LYS A 25 51.38 -36.19 14.15
C LYS A 25 50.21 -36.15 13.17
N ALA A 26 49.13 -36.84 13.52
CA ALA A 26 47.83 -36.64 12.90
C ALA A 26 47.41 -35.19 13.19
N PHE A 27 47.58 -34.31 12.21
CA PHE A 27 46.87 -33.04 12.18
C PHE A 27 45.38 -33.37 12.00
N GLY A 28 44.65 -33.34 13.10
CA GLY A 28 43.19 -33.32 13.05
C GLY A 28 42.77 -32.12 12.20
N GLN A 29 42.20 -32.40 11.04
CA GLN A 29 41.54 -31.41 10.23
C GLN A 29 40.31 -30.97 11.02
N TYR A 30 40.40 -29.83 11.70
CA TYR A 30 39.22 -29.21 12.31
C TYR A 30 38.24 -28.94 11.17
N ILE A 31 37.13 -29.68 11.14
CA ILE A 31 35.96 -29.26 10.40
C ILE A 31 35.46 -28.05 11.17
N LEU A 32 35.88 -26.86 10.75
CA LEU A 32 35.10 -25.65 11.01
C LEU A 32 33.74 -25.93 10.38
N SER A 33 32.74 -26.28 11.21
CA SER A 33 31.36 -26.17 10.78
C SER A 33 31.21 -24.78 10.23
N ASP A 34 30.86 -24.65 8.96
CA ASP A 34 30.56 -23.36 8.33
C ASP A 34 29.38 -22.75 9.10
N THR A 35 29.69 -21.96 10.14
CA THR A 35 28.75 -21.29 11.03
C THR A 35 28.16 -20.04 10.39
N THR A 36 28.51 -19.74 9.14
CA THR A 36 27.87 -18.64 8.43
C THR A 36 26.43 -19.05 8.15
N ASN A 37 25.49 -18.36 8.81
CA ASN A 37 24.09 -18.35 8.41
C ASN A 37 24.04 -17.83 6.97
N LYS A 38 24.10 -18.74 5.98
CA LYS A 38 24.08 -18.38 4.56
C LYS A 38 22.82 -17.58 4.30
N VAL A 39 22.99 -16.35 3.83
CA VAL A 39 21.91 -15.49 3.36
C VAL A 39 21.62 -15.87 1.92
N SER A 40 20.36 -16.21 1.64
CA SER A 40 19.88 -16.40 0.27
C SER A 40 19.48 -15.05 -0.32
N VAL A 41 19.75 -14.86 -1.61
CA VAL A 41 19.33 -13.69 -2.38
C VAL A 41 18.44 -14.17 -3.53
N GLN A 42 17.26 -13.60 -3.65
CA GLN A 42 16.33 -13.91 -4.73
C GLN A 42 15.56 -12.66 -5.18
N TYR A 43 15.00 -12.71 -6.38
CA TYR A 43 14.05 -11.71 -6.87
C TYR A 43 12.63 -12.23 -6.65
N GLY A 44 11.88 -11.61 -5.74
CA GLY A 44 10.57 -12.06 -5.29
C GLY A 44 9.43 -11.08 -5.58
N GLU A 45 8.28 -11.29 -4.94
CA GLU A 45 7.11 -10.42 -5.08
C GLU A 45 7.36 -9.00 -4.56
N LYS A 46 8.29 -8.83 -3.62
CA LYS A 46 8.61 -7.54 -2.99
C LYS A 46 10.02 -7.04 -3.36
N GLY A 47 10.47 -7.32 -4.58
CA GLY A 47 11.76 -6.91 -5.11
C GLY A 47 12.88 -7.88 -4.73
N PHE A 48 14.08 -7.37 -4.45
CA PHE A 48 15.20 -8.18 -3.98
C PHE A 48 14.98 -8.61 -2.53
N GLU A 49 15.06 -9.91 -2.27
CA GLU A 49 14.88 -10.50 -0.95
C GLU A 49 16.17 -11.14 -0.45
N PHE A 50 16.56 -10.79 0.77
CA PHE A 50 17.69 -11.34 1.49
C PHE A 50 17.16 -12.06 2.72
N ARG A 51 17.29 -13.39 2.75
CA ARG A 51 16.70 -14.23 3.80
C ARG A 51 17.73 -15.15 4.44
N THR A 52 17.76 -15.20 5.77
CA THR A 52 18.53 -16.21 6.50
C THR A 52 17.85 -17.58 6.41
N ARG A 53 18.63 -18.66 6.35
CA ARG A 53 18.07 -20.03 6.26
C ARG A 53 17.16 -20.43 7.43
N ASP A 54 17.36 -19.82 8.59
CA ASP A 54 16.54 -20.06 9.80
C ASP A 54 15.28 -19.18 9.86
N ASP A 55 15.01 -18.40 8.81
CA ASP A 55 13.85 -17.51 8.67
C ASP A 55 13.68 -16.51 9.83
N LYS A 56 14.77 -16.17 10.53
CA LYS A 56 14.75 -15.14 11.56
C LYS A 56 14.85 -13.74 10.98
N PHE A 57 15.49 -13.59 9.82
CA PHE A 57 15.70 -12.29 9.20
C PHE A 57 15.35 -12.34 7.72
N LEU A 58 14.54 -11.38 7.32
CA LEU A 58 14.18 -11.09 5.95
C LEU A 58 14.33 -9.59 5.72
N LEU A 59 15.03 -9.23 4.64
CA LEU A 59 15.10 -7.87 4.12
C LEU A 59 14.63 -7.89 2.66
N GLN A 60 13.65 -7.05 2.35
CA GLN A 60 13.08 -6.87 1.03
C GLN A 60 13.32 -5.44 0.61
N ILE A 61 13.84 -5.23 -0.60
CA ILE A 61 14.10 -3.91 -1.16
C ILE A 61 13.47 -3.85 -2.55
N GLN A 62 12.57 -2.88 -2.74
CA GLN A 62 11.88 -2.66 -4.01
C GLN A 62 11.93 -1.18 -4.39
N SER A 63 12.33 -0.90 -5.63
CA SER A 63 12.21 0.42 -6.22
C SER A 63 10.96 0.48 -7.09
N ARG A 64 10.26 1.61 -7.09
CA ARG A 64 9.04 1.78 -7.88
C ARG A 64 8.99 3.14 -8.55
N PHE A 65 8.61 3.16 -9.82
CA PHE A 65 8.52 4.36 -10.64
C PHE A 65 7.16 4.44 -11.33
N GLN A 66 6.65 5.68 -11.46
CA GLN A 66 5.46 6.02 -12.24
C GLN A 66 5.80 7.11 -13.24
N PHE A 67 5.86 6.76 -14.52
CA PHE A 67 6.02 7.72 -15.60
C PHE A 67 4.64 8.10 -16.12
N ARG A 68 4.36 9.39 -16.23
CA ARG A 68 3.04 9.89 -16.60
C ARG A 68 3.09 10.94 -17.68
N PHE A 69 2.19 10.78 -18.64
CA PHE A 69 1.73 11.80 -19.57
C PHE A 69 0.30 12.22 -19.21
N ALA A 70 -0.01 13.51 -19.27
CA ALA A 70 -1.36 14.03 -19.04
C ALA A 70 -1.65 15.28 -19.88
N THR A 71 -2.89 15.40 -20.35
CA THR A 71 -3.40 16.55 -21.12
C THR A 71 -4.91 16.73 -20.86
N PRO A 72 -5.46 17.95 -20.83
CA PRO A 72 -4.74 19.22 -20.93
C PRO A 72 -3.88 19.51 -19.70
N GLU A 73 -4.19 18.96 -18.54
CA GLU A 73 -3.37 19.04 -17.33
C GLU A 73 -3.38 17.71 -16.55
N ASP A 74 -2.67 17.63 -15.43
CA ASP A 74 -2.58 16.41 -14.61
C ASP A 74 -3.38 16.45 -13.30
N GLN A 75 -3.59 17.64 -12.74
CA GLN A 75 -4.26 17.77 -11.45
C GLN A 75 -5.76 17.65 -11.59
N ASP A 76 -6.43 17.19 -10.53
CA ASP A 76 -7.89 17.26 -10.47
C ASP A 76 -8.29 18.69 -10.15
N PRO A 77 -9.31 19.24 -10.84
CA PRO A 77 -9.77 20.60 -10.57
C PRO A 77 -10.36 20.66 -9.16
N VAL A 78 -9.91 21.63 -8.38
CA VAL A 78 -10.36 21.88 -7.01
C VAL A 78 -11.30 23.07 -6.98
N THR A 79 -10.98 24.17 -7.66
CA THR A 79 -11.80 25.39 -7.68
C THR A 79 -12.40 25.63 -9.07
N TYR A 80 -13.28 26.62 -9.18
CA TYR A 80 -13.83 27.04 -10.47
C TYR A 80 -12.73 27.53 -11.44
N ASP A 81 -11.75 28.27 -10.92
CA ASP A 81 -10.68 28.88 -11.74
C ASP A 81 -9.75 27.83 -12.36
N ASP A 82 -9.66 26.64 -11.78
CA ASP A 82 -8.87 25.53 -12.33
C ASP A 82 -9.39 25.11 -13.72
N PHE A 83 -10.70 25.26 -14.00
CA PHE A 83 -11.28 24.97 -15.33
C PHE A 83 -11.01 26.06 -16.38
N MET A 84 -10.53 27.22 -15.96
CA MET A 84 -10.28 28.39 -16.82
C MET A 84 -8.77 28.65 -17.00
N GLY A 85 -7.92 27.83 -16.38
CA GLY A 85 -6.48 27.99 -16.38
C GLY A 85 -5.81 27.68 -17.72
N ASP A 86 -4.51 28.00 -17.80
CA ASP A 86 -3.68 27.64 -18.95
C ASP A 86 -3.45 26.13 -19.00
N ASN A 87 -4.19 25.47 -19.89
CA ASN A 87 -4.10 24.05 -20.17
C ASN A 87 -2.74 23.66 -20.78
N LYS A 88 -1.88 23.00 -19.97
CA LYS A 88 -0.51 22.60 -20.34
C LYS A 88 -0.27 21.11 -20.17
N THR A 89 -0.05 20.46 -21.31
CA THR A 89 0.34 19.05 -21.36
C THR A 89 1.60 18.81 -20.53
N SER A 90 1.62 17.71 -19.79
CA SER A 90 2.71 17.37 -18.87
C SER A 90 3.30 15.99 -19.12
N PHE A 91 4.62 15.91 -18.95
CA PHE A 91 5.38 14.66 -18.81
C PHE A 91 6.11 14.72 -17.48
N LYS A 92 5.90 13.73 -16.61
CA LYS A 92 6.56 13.70 -15.30
C LYS A 92 6.80 12.30 -14.76
N ILE A 93 7.72 12.22 -13.81
CA ILE A 93 7.80 11.09 -12.88
C ILE A 93 6.85 11.42 -11.75
N ASN A 94 5.66 10.82 -11.76
CA ASN A 94 4.63 11.14 -10.77
C ASN A 94 5.00 10.62 -9.37
N ARG A 95 5.66 9.46 -9.30
CA ARG A 95 6.15 8.83 -8.06
C ARG A 95 7.44 8.08 -8.33
N ALA A 96 8.40 8.24 -7.44
CA ALA A 96 9.64 7.46 -7.39
C ALA A 96 9.87 7.03 -5.95
N ARG A 97 9.78 5.74 -5.66
CA ARG A 97 9.73 5.25 -4.28
C ARG A 97 10.71 4.12 -4.02
N LEU A 98 11.27 4.15 -2.83
CA LEU A 98 12.00 3.04 -2.24
C LEU A 98 11.12 2.43 -1.14
N LYS A 99 10.83 1.14 -1.26
CA LYS A 99 10.12 0.36 -0.26
C LYS A 99 11.08 -0.65 0.33
N VAL A 100 11.14 -0.69 1.65
CA VAL A 100 11.94 -1.67 2.37
C VAL A 100 11.12 -2.29 3.48
N GLY A 101 11.18 -3.60 3.62
CA GLY A 101 10.48 -4.30 4.68
C GLY A 101 10.99 -5.70 4.91
N GLY A 102 10.30 -6.43 5.76
CA GLY A 102 10.60 -7.82 6.08
C GLY A 102 10.31 -8.11 7.54
N HIS A 103 11.11 -8.98 8.14
CA HIS A 103 10.97 -9.36 9.55
C HIS A 103 12.34 -9.53 10.20
N ALA A 104 12.38 -9.41 11.53
CA ALA A 104 13.61 -9.56 12.31
C ALA A 104 13.36 -10.39 13.58
N PHE A 105 14.31 -11.26 13.93
CA PHE A 105 14.28 -12.21 15.05
C PHE A 105 13.21 -13.32 14.96
N LYS A 106 11.98 -12.98 14.55
CA LYS A 106 10.86 -13.90 14.34
C LYS A 106 10.05 -13.46 13.10
N PRO A 107 9.47 -14.39 12.33
CA PRO A 107 8.66 -14.06 11.13
C PRO A 107 7.47 -13.12 11.38
N TRP A 108 6.98 -13.05 12.61
CA TRP A 108 5.84 -12.21 13.01
C TRP A 108 6.24 -10.84 13.59
N ILE A 109 7.54 -10.53 13.73
CA ILE A 109 8.02 -9.19 14.10
C ILE A 109 8.44 -8.51 12.80
N LYS A 110 7.53 -7.73 12.23
CA LYS A 110 7.65 -7.16 10.89
C LYS A 110 8.05 -5.69 10.97
N TYR A 111 8.86 -5.26 10.04
CA TYR A 111 9.18 -3.84 9.84
C TYR A 111 8.90 -3.44 8.40
N TYR A 112 8.54 -2.18 8.19
CA TYR A 112 8.34 -1.63 6.86
C TYR A 112 8.58 -0.12 6.86
N TRP A 113 9.24 0.37 5.81
CA TRP A 113 9.32 1.79 5.53
C TRP A 113 9.25 2.07 4.03
N GLU A 114 8.70 3.22 3.69
CA GLU A 114 8.52 3.68 2.32
C GLU A 114 8.98 5.13 2.21
N TYR A 115 9.85 5.41 1.25
CA TYR A 115 10.40 6.73 1.02
C TYR A 115 10.04 7.22 -0.39
N GLU A 116 9.51 8.43 -0.50
CA GLU A 116 9.28 9.11 -1.79
C GLU A 116 10.53 9.93 -2.14
N LEU A 117 11.25 9.47 -3.16
CA LEU A 117 12.53 10.03 -3.60
C LEU A 117 12.35 11.42 -4.23
N SER A 118 11.24 11.64 -4.94
CA SER A 118 11.00 12.92 -5.64
C SER A 118 10.72 14.10 -4.71
N GLN A 119 10.17 13.84 -3.53
CA GLN A 119 9.77 14.86 -2.55
C GLN A 119 10.52 14.73 -1.21
N SER A 120 11.53 13.85 -1.15
CA SER A 120 12.31 13.57 0.07
C SER A 120 11.47 13.26 1.31
N ASN A 121 10.38 12.51 1.12
CA ASN A 121 9.37 12.27 2.15
C ASN A 121 9.43 10.84 2.68
N LEU A 122 9.72 10.66 3.98
CA LEU A 122 9.46 9.39 4.67
C LEU A 122 7.94 9.24 4.82
N LEU A 123 7.37 8.30 4.06
CA LEU A 123 5.95 8.06 4.00
C LEU A 123 5.54 7.15 5.14
N ASN A 124 5.99 5.90 5.11
CA ASN A 124 5.67 4.90 6.12
C ASN A 124 6.92 4.56 6.93
N PHE A 125 6.75 4.30 8.22
CA PHE A 125 7.75 3.71 9.10
C PHE A 125 7.03 2.94 10.20
N THR A 126 7.02 1.62 10.14
CA THR A 126 6.20 0.77 11.00
C THR A 126 6.98 -0.38 11.59
N LEU A 127 6.62 -0.73 12.82
CA LEU A 127 6.94 -2.00 13.47
C LEU A 127 5.62 -2.69 13.85
N SER A 128 5.48 -3.95 13.49
CA SER A 128 4.25 -4.71 13.74
C SER A 128 4.56 -6.07 14.37
N VAL A 129 3.70 -6.49 15.30
CA VAL A 129 3.71 -7.83 15.90
C VAL A 129 2.45 -8.55 15.45
N GLU A 130 2.61 -9.48 14.52
CA GLU A 130 1.50 -10.20 13.87
C GLU A 130 1.57 -11.70 14.17
N LYS A 131 1.62 -12.06 15.46
CA LYS A 131 1.74 -13.46 15.87
C LYS A 131 0.42 -14.23 15.76
N TRP A 132 -0.70 -13.54 15.97
CA TRP A 132 -2.04 -14.14 15.97
C TRP A 132 -2.87 -13.51 14.86
N GLU A 133 -3.70 -14.31 14.18
CA GLU A 133 -4.61 -13.79 13.15
C GLU A 133 -5.66 -12.86 13.74
N TRP A 134 -6.15 -13.18 14.95
CA TRP A 134 -7.23 -12.46 15.64
C TRP A 134 -6.77 -11.23 16.41
N LEU A 135 -5.46 -11.06 16.67
CA LEU A 135 -4.92 -9.88 17.35
C LEU A 135 -3.49 -9.59 16.92
N LYS A 136 -3.31 -8.41 16.34
CA LYS A 136 -2.06 -7.86 15.83
C LYS A 136 -1.86 -6.47 16.38
N PHE A 137 -0.60 -6.05 16.47
CA PHE A 137 -0.20 -4.74 16.96
C PHE A 137 0.66 -4.05 15.91
N GLN A 138 0.49 -2.74 15.76
CA GLN A 138 1.32 -1.92 14.88
C GLN A 138 1.58 -0.57 15.53
N VAL A 139 2.82 -0.08 15.41
CA VAL A 139 3.23 1.24 15.87
C VAL A 139 4.05 1.94 14.80
N GLY A 140 4.00 3.27 14.78
CA GLY A 140 4.80 4.10 13.88
C GLY A 140 3.95 5.07 13.07
N GLN A 141 4.42 5.41 11.87
CA GLN A 141 3.71 6.26 10.93
C GLN A 141 3.22 5.44 9.73
N PHE A 142 1.91 5.41 9.52
CA PHE A 142 1.31 4.61 8.46
C PHE A 142 -0.04 5.15 8.01
N LYS A 143 -0.50 4.68 6.85
CA LYS A 143 -1.83 5.02 6.36
C LYS A 143 -2.86 4.33 7.24
N VAL A 144 -3.79 5.09 7.79
CA VAL A 144 -4.92 4.54 8.54
C VAL A 144 -5.93 3.92 7.58
N GLU A 145 -6.47 2.74 7.93
CA GLU A 145 -7.40 1.91 7.14
C GLU A 145 -8.83 2.50 7.00
N TYR A 146 -8.97 3.83 7.02
CA TYR A 146 -10.26 4.51 6.98
C TYR A 146 -10.97 4.48 5.61
N SER A 147 -10.21 4.45 4.51
CA SER A 147 -10.73 4.40 3.13
C SER A 147 -9.99 3.32 2.36
N ARG A 148 -10.74 2.41 1.71
CA ARG A 148 -10.19 1.35 0.88
C ARG A 148 -9.40 1.92 -0.30
N GLU A 149 -9.95 2.89 -1.02
CA GLU A 149 -9.28 3.59 -2.12
C GLU A 149 -7.96 4.21 -1.64
N ARG A 150 -7.98 4.87 -0.47
CA ARG A 150 -6.75 5.45 0.10
C ARG A 150 -5.71 4.39 0.44
N ARG A 151 -6.18 3.28 1.02
CA ARG A 151 -5.36 2.18 1.56
C ARG A 151 -4.68 1.39 0.45
N ILE A 152 -5.39 1.09 -0.64
CA ILE A 152 -4.83 0.47 -1.86
C ILE A 152 -3.57 1.25 -2.28
N SER A 153 -2.48 0.52 -2.58
CA SER A 153 -1.22 1.13 -3.01
C SER A 153 -1.45 2.02 -4.22
N SER A 154 -0.73 3.14 -4.35
CA SER A 154 -0.89 4.00 -5.54
C SER A 154 -0.45 3.33 -6.85
N GLY A 155 0.18 2.15 -6.81
CA GLY A 155 0.50 1.35 -8.00
C GLY A 155 -0.47 0.23 -8.27
N GLU A 156 -1.36 -0.01 -7.32
CA GLU A 156 -2.37 -1.06 -7.36
C GLU A 156 -3.78 -0.47 -7.62
N GLN A 157 -3.85 0.83 -7.91
CA GLN A 157 -5.10 1.48 -8.32
C GLN A 157 -5.50 1.00 -9.71
N GLN A 158 -6.81 0.86 -9.96
CA GLN A 158 -7.34 0.62 -11.30
C GLN A 158 -7.25 1.88 -12.17
N MET A 159 -7.51 3.05 -11.59
CA MET A 159 -7.37 4.35 -12.22
C MET A 159 -5.94 4.90 -12.06
N VAL A 160 -5.58 5.94 -12.82
CA VAL A 160 -4.24 6.56 -12.76
C VAL A 160 -4.02 7.27 -11.41
N ASP A 161 -5.09 7.81 -10.81
CA ASP A 161 -5.14 8.29 -9.42
C ASP A 161 -6.47 7.95 -8.75
N ARG A 162 -6.53 8.23 -7.45
CA ARG A 162 -7.75 8.13 -6.64
C ARG A 162 -8.79 9.15 -7.07
N SER A 163 -10.02 8.93 -6.67
CA SER A 163 -11.17 9.78 -6.98
C SER A 163 -11.00 11.18 -6.41
N VAL A 164 -11.76 12.12 -6.98
CA VAL A 164 -11.83 13.50 -6.48
C VAL A 164 -12.24 13.57 -4.99
N ILE A 165 -12.94 12.56 -4.46
CA ILE A 165 -13.37 12.53 -3.05
C ILE A 165 -12.25 12.11 -2.09
N ASN A 166 -11.15 11.52 -2.58
CA ASN A 166 -10.04 11.16 -1.72
C ASN A 166 -9.41 12.40 -1.06
N ARG A 167 -9.35 13.55 -1.75
CA ARG A 167 -8.80 14.80 -1.20
C ARG A 167 -9.57 15.28 0.06
N PRO A 168 -10.91 15.38 0.05
CA PRO A 168 -11.66 15.85 1.21
C PRO A 168 -11.75 14.85 2.37
N PHE A 169 -11.78 13.54 2.10
CA PHE A 169 -12.14 12.55 3.14
C PHE A 169 -10.97 11.67 3.64
N THR A 170 -9.82 11.69 2.98
CA THR A 170 -8.68 10.91 3.47
C THR A 170 -8.16 11.43 4.82
N VAL A 171 -7.90 10.50 5.74
CA VAL A 171 -7.09 10.75 6.96
C VAL A 171 -5.60 10.54 6.73
N ASP A 172 -5.25 9.90 5.61
CA ASP A 172 -3.89 9.63 5.14
C ASP A 172 -3.01 8.95 6.21
N ARG A 173 -1.74 9.35 6.32
CA ARG A 173 -0.78 8.78 7.25
C ARG A 173 -0.77 9.54 8.56
N GLN A 174 -0.79 8.77 9.64
CA GLN A 174 -0.79 9.28 11.01
C GLN A 174 0.30 8.56 11.81
N GLN A 175 0.83 9.24 12.83
CA GLN A 175 1.79 8.69 13.78
C GLN A 175 1.04 8.19 15.02
N GLY A 176 1.21 6.91 15.39
CA GLY A 176 0.49 6.34 16.52
C GLY A 176 0.61 4.83 16.64
N ALA A 177 -0.42 4.22 17.20
CA ALA A 177 -0.52 2.79 17.43
C ALA A 177 -1.90 2.27 17.04
N GLU A 178 -1.94 1.01 16.61
CA GLU A 178 -3.16 0.32 16.20
C GLU A 178 -3.14 -1.14 16.66
N ILE A 179 -4.33 -1.64 17.01
CA ILE A 179 -4.60 -3.07 17.08
C ILE A 179 -5.61 -3.46 16.00
N TYR A 180 -5.42 -4.64 15.43
CA TYR A 180 -6.30 -5.15 14.38
C TYR A 180 -6.28 -6.67 14.34
N GLY A 181 -7.26 -7.27 13.70
CA GLY A 181 -7.36 -8.72 13.65
C GLY A 181 -8.47 -9.23 12.75
N ARG A 182 -8.45 -10.54 12.50
CA ARG A 182 -9.49 -11.29 11.80
C ARG A 182 -10.09 -12.33 12.74
N LEU A 183 -11.39 -12.22 12.98
CA LEU A 183 -12.21 -13.17 13.73
C LEU A 183 -12.85 -14.13 12.72
N LYS A 184 -12.15 -15.23 12.42
CA LYS A 184 -12.58 -16.24 11.44
C LYS A 184 -13.47 -17.30 12.09
N GLY A 185 -14.75 -17.29 11.73
CA GLY A 185 -15.74 -18.32 12.03
C GLY A 185 -16.03 -19.23 10.84
N ARG A 186 -17.24 -19.79 10.77
CA ARG A 186 -17.70 -20.66 9.67
C ARG A 186 -18.57 -19.87 8.69
N GLY A 187 -18.36 -20.10 7.38
CA GLY A 187 -19.15 -19.45 6.33
C GLY A 187 -19.02 -17.93 6.40
N VAL A 188 -20.15 -17.23 6.43
CA VAL A 188 -20.21 -15.75 6.44
C VAL A 188 -19.78 -15.12 7.76
N ALA A 189 -19.56 -15.92 8.82
CA ALA A 189 -19.08 -15.42 10.10
C ALA A 189 -17.57 -15.13 10.04
N ASP A 190 -17.17 -14.15 9.24
CA ASP A 190 -15.77 -13.75 9.05
C ASP A 190 -15.67 -12.22 9.10
N PHE A 191 -14.96 -11.72 10.12
CA PHE A 191 -14.93 -10.30 10.44
C PHE A 191 -13.49 -9.83 10.64
N ASN A 192 -13.20 -8.61 10.19
CA ASN A 192 -11.97 -7.91 10.55
C ASN A 192 -12.31 -6.64 11.33
N TYR A 193 -11.39 -6.25 12.21
CA TYR A 193 -11.50 -5.00 12.96
C TYR A 193 -10.16 -4.30 13.04
N TRP A 194 -10.20 -2.97 13.13
CA TRP A 194 -9.05 -2.10 13.38
C TRP A 194 -9.46 -1.03 14.39
N LEU A 195 -8.60 -0.77 15.37
CA LEU A 195 -8.78 0.23 16.41
C LEU A 195 -7.44 0.96 16.59
N GLY A 196 -7.43 2.26 16.37
CA GLY A 196 -6.20 3.05 16.38
C GLY A 196 -6.29 4.33 17.19
N VAL A 197 -5.15 4.73 17.75
CA VAL A 197 -4.95 6.00 18.46
C VAL A 197 -3.72 6.69 17.89
N PHE A 198 -3.87 7.95 17.48
CA PHE A 198 -2.85 8.69 16.75
C PHE A 198 -2.71 10.14 17.23
N THR A 199 -1.60 10.77 16.87
CA THR A 199 -1.36 12.20 17.17
C THR A 199 -2.35 13.15 16.49
N GLY A 200 -2.97 12.74 15.38
CA GLY A 200 -4.01 13.51 14.70
C GLY A 200 -3.50 14.67 13.83
N THR A 201 -2.19 14.87 13.72
CA THR A 201 -1.57 16.01 13.02
C THR A 201 -0.99 15.65 11.64
N GLY A 202 -1.16 14.40 11.20
CA GLY A 202 -0.72 13.94 9.89
C GLY A 202 0.76 13.57 9.81
N ARG A 203 1.18 13.16 8.60
CA ARG A 203 2.54 12.73 8.30
C ARG A 203 3.60 13.78 8.67
N GLY A 204 4.67 13.33 9.31
CA GLY A 204 5.84 14.15 9.67
C GLY A 204 5.74 14.79 11.04
N SER A 205 4.56 14.73 11.69
CA SER A 205 4.40 15.20 13.06
C SER A 205 4.52 14.05 14.06
N THR A 206 5.31 14.28 15.10
CA THR A 206 5.50 13.33 16.21
C THR A 206 4.69 13.70 17.46
N GLN A 207 3.98 14.83 17.43
CA GLN A 207 3.28 15.40 18.59
C GLN A 207 1.80 15.64 18.25
N ASN A 208 0.93 15.41 19.23
CA ASN A 208 -0.42 15.97 19.22
C ASN A 208 -0.29 17.47 19.51
N ASP A 209 -1.03 18.29 18.77
CA ASP A 209 -0.99 19.74 18.92
C ASP A 209 -1.83 20.21 20.12
N ASP A 210 -2.76 19.38 20.59
CA ASP A 210 -3.58 19.62 21.76
C ASP A 210 -3.51 18.45 22.78
N ASN A 211 -4.58 18.23 23.58
CA ASN A 211 -4.70 17.09 24.50
C ASN A 211 -5.74 16.06 23.99
N HIS A 212 -6.09 16.08 22.71
CA HIS A 212 -7.10 15.22 22.11
C HIS A 212 -6.50 14.42 20.95
N LEU A 213 -6.17 13.17 21.24
CA LEU A 213 -5.69 12.24 20.22
C LEU A 213 -6.77 11.96 19.17
N MET A 214 -6.32 11.57 17.98
CA MET A 214 -7.20 11.00 16.95
C MET A 214 -7.53 9.56 17.31
N TYR A 215 -8.83 9.22 17.23
CA TYR A 215 -9.32 7.86 17.40
C TYR A 215 -9.89 7.35 16.09
N PHE A 216 -9.56 6.11 15.75
CA PHE A 216 -10.00 5.43 14.54
C PHE A 216 -10.64 4.09 14.88
N THR A 217 -11.72 3.76 14.17
CA THR A 217 -12.31 2.41 14.18
C THR A 217 -12.73 2.01 12.78
N ARG A 218 -12.52 0.74 12.46
CA ARG A 218 -13.08 0.08 11.28
C ARG A 218 -13.58 -1.29 11.65
N LEU A 219 -14.78 -1.60 11.19
CA LEU A 219 -15.39 -2.92 11.30
C LEU A 219 -15.73 -3.41 9.90
N GLN A 220 -15.25 -4.60 9.56
CA GLN A 220 -15.41 -5.19 8.24
C GLN A 220 -16.06 -6.56 8.36
N TRP A 221 -17.12 -6.77 7.60
CA TRP A 221 -17.75 -8.06 7.40
C TRP A 221 -17.39 -8.61 6.02
N ASN A 222 -16.73 -9.77 6.00
CA ASN A 222 -16.45 -10.51 4.79
C ASN A 222 -17.67 -11.39 4.47
N PHE A 223 -18.70 -10.81 3.85
CA PHE A 223 -20.04 -11.41 3.74
C PHE A 223 -20.12 -12.68 2.88
N THR A 224 -19.05 -13.02 2.15
CA THR A 224 -18.92 -14.30 1.43
C THR A 224 -18.13 -15.36 2.21
N GLY A 225 -17.52 -14.99 3.33
CA GLY A 225 -16.63 -15.85 4.14
C GLY A 225 -15.18 -15.87 3.68
N ASP A 226 -14.87 -15.27 2.54
CA ASP A 226 -13.52 -15.12 2.01
C ASP A 226 -13.01 -13.70 2.28
N TYR A 227 -11.78 -13.58 2.82
CA TYR A 227 -11.18 -12.27 3.07
C TYR A 227 -10.74 -11.65 1.75
N LEU A 228 -11.14 -10.39 1.55
CA LEU A 228 -10.73 -9.60 0.41
C LEU A 228 -9.76 -8.51 0.87
N ASP A 229 -8.52 -8.57 0.38
CA ASP A 229 -7.50 -7.58 0.71
C ASP A 229 -7.83 -6.21 0.08
N PHE A 230 -7.08 -5.19 0.49
CA PHE A 230 -7.17 -3.84 -0.09
C PHE A 230 -6.56 -3.83 -1.50
N GLU A 231 -7.31 -4.37 -2.45
CA GLU A 231 -6.98 -4.46 -3.86
C GLU A 231 -8.10 -3.88 -4.70
N GLY A 232 -7.74 -3.29 -5.84
CA GLY A 232 -8.71 -2.66 -6.72
C GLY A 232 -9.20 -3.56 -7.86
N SER A 233 -8.31 -4.40 -8.38
CA SER A 233 -8.52 -5.21 -9.59
C SER A 233 -8.50 -6.69 -9.24
N ASP A 234 -9.36 -7.48 -9.87
CA ASP A 234 -9.38 -8.95 -9.71
C ASP A 234 -8.30 -9.62 -10.58
N ILE A 235 -7.04 -9.23 -10.41
CA ILE A 235 -5.90 -9.70 -11.24
C ILE A 235 -5.67 -11.21 -11.07
N GLU A 236 -5.94 -11.75 -9.88
CA GLU A 236 -5.78 -13.17 -9.59
C GLU A 236 -6.96 -14.02 -10.11
N ILE A 237 -8.01 -13.39 -10.65
CA ILE A 237 -9.23 -14.04 -11.16
C ILE A 237 -9.84 -14.95 -10.08
N HIS A 238 -10.56 -14.34 -9.13
CA HIS A 238 -11.17 -15.06 -8.02
C HIS A 238 -12.21 -16.11 -8.50
N GLU A 239 -11.92 -17.39 -8.25
CA GLU A 239 -12.84 -18.50 -8.57
C GLU A 239 -14.07 -18.57 -7.66
N ARG A 240 -13.97 -18.00 -6.46
CA ARG A 240 -15.05 -17.89 -5.47
C ARG A 240 -15.32 -16.42 -5.18
N PRO A 241 -16.59 -16.01 -4.98
CA PRO A 241 -16.90 -14.62 -4.70
C PRO A 241 -16.26 -14.18 -3.38
N ALA A 242 -15.51 -13.09 -3.41
CA ALA A 242 -14.95 -12.43 -2.23
C ALA A 242 -15.65 -11.08 -2.07
N GLY A 243 -16.33 -10.86 -0.94
CA GLY A 243 -17.19 -9.70 -0.75
C GLY A 243 -17.07 -9.10 0.64
N VAL A 244 -17.05 -7.76 0.69
CA VAL A 244 -16.83 -6.97 1.90
C VAL A 244 -17.89 -5.88 2.05
N LEU A 245 -18.39 -5.71 3.27
CA LEU A 245 -19.06 -4.50 3.76
C LEU A 245 -18.27 -3.99 4.97
N ALA A 246 -17.88 -2.72 4.98
CA ALA A 246 -17.22 -2.13 6.15
C ALA A 246 -17.80 -0.78 6.54
N VAL A 247 -17.70 -0.48 7.84
CA VAL A 247 -18.06 0.82 8.42
C VAL A 247 -16.85 1.33 9.19
N ASN A 248 -16.47 2.56 8.92
CA ASN A 248 -15.28 3.19 9.46
C ASN A 248 -15.65 4.53 10.12
N SER A 249 -15.00 4.88 11.22
CA SER A 249 -15.19 6.16 11.89
C SER A 249 -13.87 6.73 12.39
N VAL A 250 -13.79 8.07 12.38
CA VAL A 250 -12.67 8.83 12.94
C VAL A 250 -13.20 10.06 13.68
N THR A 251 -12.65 10.33 14.85
CA THR A 251 -12.73 11.63 15.51
C THR A 251 -11.33 12.16 15.71
N ASN A 252 -11.10 13.41 15.35
CA ASN A 252 -9.81 14.07 15.49
C ASN A 252 -10.01 15.54 15.90
N ARG A 253 -9.07 16.11 16.64
CA ARG A 253 -9.02 17.54 16.90
C ARG A 253 -7.60 18.03 16.61
N SER A 254 -7.49 18.99 15.70
CA SER A 254 -6.19 19.49 15.23
C SER A 254 -6.35 20.85 14.54
N PRO A 255 -5.28 21.49 14.04
CA PRO A 255 -5.36 22.73 13.27
C PRO A 255 -5.79 22.49 11.81
N TYR A 256 -6.10 21.24 11.44
CA TYR A 256 -6.27 20.82 10.05
C TYR A 256 -7.67 20.26 9.76
N THR A 257 -8.20 20.57 8.57
CA THR A 257 -9.48 20.04 8.07
C THR A 257 -9.30 18.91 7.05
N ARG A 258 -8.08 18.70 6.54
CA ARG A 258 -7.74 17.56 5.67
C ARG A 258 -6.32 17.06 5.88
N PHE A 259 -6.05 15.86 5.37
CA PHE A 259 -4.72 15.27 5.36
C PHE A 259 -4.32 14.88 3.94
N SER A 260 -3.02 14.81 3.68
CA SER A 260 -2.49 14.29 2.42
C SER A 260 -1.10 13.69 2.62
N GLN A 261 -0.44 13.32 1.52
CA GLN A 261 0.98 12.98 1.57
C GLN A 261 1.84 14.12 2.14
N ALA A 262 1.43 15.38 2.03
CA ALA A 262 2.20 16.50 2.57
C ALA A 262 2.13 16.57 4.11
N GLY A 263 1.10 16.01 4.73
CA GLY A 263 0.78 16.16 6.16
C GLY A 263 -0.62 16.73 6.36
N GLY A 264 -0.84 17.40 7.50
CA GLY A 264 -2.04 18.18 7.75
C GLY A 264 -2.16 19.41 6.84
N GLY A 265 -3.39 19.79 6.51
CA GLY A 265 -3.68 21.00 5.76
C GLY A 265 -5.18 21.33 5.76
N SER A 266 -5.57 22.25 4.88
CA SER A 266 -6.93 22.81 4.90
C SER A 266 -7.69 22.59 3.60
N LEU A 267 -9.00 22.31 3.73
CA LEU A 267 -9.95 22.28 2.63
C LEU A 267 -10.17 23.68 2.06
N GLU A 268 -10.75 23.74 0.87
CA GLU A 268 -11.21 24.99 0.28
C GLU A 268 -12.15 25.71 1.26
N GLY A 269 -11.91 27.01 1.47
CA GLY A 269 -12.67 27.81 2.42
C GLY A 269 -12.23 27.72 3.88
N TYR A 270 -11.15 26.98 4.19
CA TYR A 270 -10.50 26.95 5.50
C TYR A 270 -9.03 27.31 5.39
N GLU A 271 -8.45 27.71 6.52
CA GLU A 271 -7.02 27.90 6.70
C GLU A 271 -6.50 26.97 7.80
N ASN A 272 -5.18 26.77 7.83
CA ASN A 272 -4.55 26.04 8.92
C ASN A 272 -4.77 26.84 10.21
N GLY A 273 -5.47 26.22 11.16
CA GLY A 273 -5.92 26.87 12.38
C GLY A 273 -4.87 26.94 13.48
N LEU A 274 -5.34 27.31 14.66
CA LEU A 274 -4.61 27.16 15.92
C LEU A 274 -4.67 25.72 16.46
N PRO A 275 -3.80 25.34 17.39
CA PRO A 275 -3.86 24.05 18.08
C PRO A 275 -5.26 23.73 18.61
N GLY A 276 -5.78 22.57 18.21
CA GLY A 276 -7.11 22.10 18.56
C GLY A 276 -8.28 22.97 18.07
N GLN A 277 -8.11 23.78 17.02
CA GLN A 277 -9.20 24.61 16.50
C GLN A 277 -10.30 23.76 15.87
N TYR A 278 -9.97 22.86 14.95
CA TYR A 278 -10.99 22.10 14.23
C TYR A 278 -11.18 20.72 14.86
N ARG A 279 -12.42 20.42 15.25
CA ARG A 279 -12.84 19.04 15.52
C ARG A 279 -13.42 18.45 14.24
N VAL A 280 -12.84 17.36 13.78
CA VAL A 280 -13.23 16.65 12.56
C VAL A 280 -13.75 15.27 12.93
N ASN A 281 -15.04 15.06 12.69
CA ASN A 281 -15.70 13.76 12.81
C ASN A 281 -15.95 13.22 11.40
N GLN A 282 -15.64 11.95 11.14
CA GLN A 282 -15.83 11.33 9.83
C GLN A 282 -16.39 9.92 9.97
N ALA A 283 -17.25 9.55 9.03
CA ALA A 283 -17.76 8.18 8.87
C ALA A 283 -17.72 7.77 7.40
N ASN A 284 -17.40 6.49 7.15
CA ASN A 284 -17.35 5.90 5.82
C ASN A 284 -18.08 4.56 5.83
N VAL A 285 -18.92 4.32 4.83
CA VAL A 285 -19.47 2.99 4.52
C VAL A 285 -18.89 2.55 3.19
N GLU A 286 -18.31 1.36 3.15
CA GLU A 286 -17.69 0.84 1.95
C GLU A 286 -18.15 -0.57 1.61
N THR A 287 -18.19 -0.86 0.31
CA THR A 287 -18.35 -2.23 -0.20
C THR A 287 -17.27 -2.55 -1.21
N ALA A 288 -16.85 -3.81 -1.25
CA ALA A 288 -15.97 -4.32 -2.28
C ALA A 288 -16.36 -5.75 -2.65
N PHE A 289 -16.17 -6.12 -3.92
CA PHE A 289 -16.51 -7.46 -4.39
C PHE A 289 -15.59 -7.88 -5.54
N MET A 290 -15.13 -9.13 -5.55
CA MET A 290 -14.37 -9.73 -6.64
C MET A 290 -14.88 -11.12 -6.99
N TYR A 291 -15.01 -11.40 -8.29
CA TYR A 291 -15.42 -12.70 -8.81
C TYR A 291 -15.16 -12.83 -10.32
N LYS A 292 -14.44 -13.87 -10.74
CA LYS A 292 -14.20 -14.22 -12.16
C LYS A 292 -13.77 -13.02 -13.01
N GLY A 293 -12.80 -12.26 -12.52
CA GLY A 293 -12.27 -11.08 -13.19
C GLY A 293 -13.11 -9.82 -13.03
N PHE A 294 -14.27 -9.88 -12.39
CA PHE A 294 -15.05 -8.70 -12.00
C PHE A 294 -14.55 -8.16 -10.68
N SER A 295 -14.44 -6.84 -10.60
CA SER A 295 -14.09 -6.08 -9.41
C SER A 295 -15.08 -4.94 -9.23
N TRP A 296 -15.48 -4.71 -7.98
CA TRP A 296 -16.38 -3.63 -7.57
C TRP A 296 -15.85 -3.00 -6.29
N GLN A 297 -15.95 -1.68 -6.22
CA GLN A 297 -15.67 -0.90 -5.02
C GLN A 297 -16.62 0.30 -4.94
N MET A 298 -17.08 0.60 -3.74
CA MET A 298 -17.87 1.79 -3.45
C MET A 298 -17.53 2.31 -2.06
N GLU A 299 -17.47 3.63 -1.94
CA GLU A 299 -17.37 4.30 -0.65
C GLU A 299 -18.38 5.46 -0.60
N TYR A 300 -19.00 5.64 0.55
CA TYR A 300 -19.79 6.82 0.88
C TYR A 300 -19.25 7.43 2.17
N HIS A 301 -18.94 8.72 2.13
CA HIS A 301 -18.31 9.46 3.20
C HIS A 301 -19.23 10.56 3.72
N TRP A 302 -19.21 10.70 5.04
CA TRP A 302 -19.71 11.85 5.77
C TRP A 302 -18.57 12.45 6.59
N LYS A 303 -18.52 13.78 6.62
CA LYS A 303 -17.54 14.54 7.39
C LYS A 303 -18.23 15.74 8.03
N GLU A 304 -17.92 15.97 9.29
CA GLU A 304 -18.32 17.14 10.05
C GLU A 304 -17.07 17.84 10.54
N ILE A 305 -17.03 19.15 10.35
CA ILE A 305 -15.97 20.04 10.80
C ILE A 305 -16.62 21.06 11.73
N VAL A 306 -16.17 21.08 12.98
CA VAL A 306 -16.62 22.04 14.01
C VAL A 306 -15.45 22.96 14.36
N ASP A 307 -15.60 24.26 14.13
CA ASP A 307 -14.62 25.26 14.54
C ASP A 307 -14.82 25.61 16.03
N LYS A 308 -13.95 25.05 16.88
CA LYS A 308 -13.99 25.22 18.34
C LYS A 308 -13.60 26.62 18.81
N LEU A 309 -13.08 27.47 17.92
CA LEU A 309 -12.71 28.85 18.23
C LEU A 309 -13.64 29.87 17.56
N ASN A 310 -14.48 29.44 16.61
CA ASN A 310 -15.51 30.26 16.00
C ASN A 310 -16.93 29.81 16.40
N ASN A 311 -17.24 29.92 17.70
CA ASN A 311 -18.59 29.63 18.24
C ASN A 311 -19.18 28.26 17.83
N ASP A 312 -18.33 27.24 17.68
CA ASP A 312 -18.73 25.90 17.24
C ASP A 312 -19.45 25.89 15.88
N GLU A 313 -19.10 26.81 14.99
CA GLU A 313 -19.57 26.79 13.59
C GLU A 313 -19.30 25.40 12.99
N THR A 314 -20.35 24.82 12.41
CA THR A 314 -20.34 23.43 11.96
C THR A 314 -20.66 23.37 10.47
N ASN A 315 -19.81 22.66 9.72
CA ASN A 315 -20.07 22.36 8.32
C ASN A 315 -20.06 20.85 8.10
N THR A 316 -20.91 20.39 7.19
CA THR A 316 -21.05 18.98 6.86
C THR A 316 -20.69 18.75 5.40
N LEU A 317 -20.02 17.66 5.10
CA LEU A 317 -19.59 17.32 3.75
C LEU A 317 -19.93 15.87 3.47
N HIS A 318 -20.38 15.64 2.24
CA HIS A 318 -20.71 14.31 1.75
C HIS A 318 -19.93 14.01 0.48
N GLY A 319 -19.60 12.74 0.27
CA GLY A 319 -19.03 12.32 -0.99
C GLY A 319 -19.16 10.83 -1.21
N TYR A 320 -19.15 10.43 -2.47
CA TYR A 320 -19.14 9.02 -2.83
C TYR A 320 -18.20 8.76 -4.00
N TYR A 321 -17.76 7.52 -4.13
CA TYR A 321 -17.38 6.98 -5.43
C TYR A 321 -17.93 5.56 -5.59
N VAL A 322 -18.15 5.19 -6.84
CA VAL A 322 -18.40 3.82 -7.29
C VAL A 322 -17.42 3.50 -8.41
N GLN A 323 -16.80 2.32 -8.36
CA GLN A 323 -15.82 1.87 -9.32
C GLN A 323 -16.04 0.40 -9.63
N ALA A 324 -15.97 0.04 -10.90
CA ALA A 324 -16.04 -1.35 -11.34
C ALA A 324 -15.02 -1.60 -12.44
N GLY A 325 -14.46 -2.81 -12.47
CA GLY A 325 -13.56 -3.25 -13.53
C GLY A 325 -13.80 -4.70 -13.92
N TYR A 326 -13.50 -5.04 -15.18
CA TYR A 326 -13.66 -6.39 -15.68
C TYR A 326 -12.55 -6.83 -16.64
N PHE A 327 -12.08 -8.04 -16.44
CA PHE A 327 -11.24 -8.79 -17.37
C PHE A 327 -12.13 -9.51 -18.39
N PHE A 328 -12.45 -8.85 -19.51
CA PHE A 328 -13.42 -9.36 -20.49
C PHE A 328 -13.05 -10.69 -21.13
N HIS A 329 -11.79 -11.13 -21.08
CA HIS A 329 -11.39 -12.46 -21.53
C HIS A 329 -12.08 -13.60 -20.76
N GLN A 330 -12.64 -13.31 -19.58
CA GLN A 330 -13.45 -14.25 -18.79
C GLN A 330 -14.83 -14.54 -19.42
N ALA A 331 -15.29 -13.68 -20.33
CA ALA A 331 -16.56 -13.83 -21.04
C ALA A 331 -16.39 -13.91 -22.56
N ILE A 332 -15.26 -13.44 -23.10
CA ILE A 332 -15.04 -13.25 -24.53
C ILE A 332 -13.62 -13.75 -24.89
N ASP A 333 -13.52 -14.92 -25.51
CA ASP A 333 -12.24 -15.61 -25.76
C ASP A 333 -11.20 -14.80 -26.56
N TRP A 334 -11.63 -13.90 -27.47
CA TRP A 334 -10.71 -13.09 -28.27
C TRP A 334 -10.18 -11.86 -27.50
N TRP A 335 -10.81 -11.48 -26.39
CA TRP A 335 -10.37 -10.33 -25.62
C TRP A 335 -9.02 -10.62 -24.95
N PRO A 336 -8.04 -9.70 -24.99
CA PRO A 336 -6.74 -9.96 -24.40
C PRO A 336 -6.83 -10.23 -22.89
N ALA A 337 -6.30 -11.37 -22.45
CA ALA A 337 -6.20 -11.72 -21.03
C ALA A 337 -5.58 -10.64 -20.13
N PRO A 338 -4.51 -9.92 -20.52
CA PRO A 338 -3.91 -8.90 -19.65
C PRO A 338 -4.66 -7.56 -19.64
N LEU A 339 -5.77 -7.41 -20.39
CA LEU A 339 -6.49 -6.15 -20.53
C LEU A 339 -7.74 -6.11 -19.63
N GLU A 340 -7.69 -5.27 -18.61
CA GLU A 340 -8.86 -4.88 -17.81
C GLU A 340 -9.42 -3.54 -18.31
N VAL A 341 -10.75 -3.42 -18.32
CA VAL A 341 -11.44 -2.14 -18.47
C VAL A 341 -12.08 -1.80 -17.14
N ALA A 342 -11.91 -0.57 -16.67
CA ALA A 342 -12.51 -0.08 -15.44
C ALA A 342 -13.22 1.26 -15.65
N ALA A 343 -14.31 1.48 -14.93
CA ALA A 343 -15.05 2.74 -14.91
C ALA A 343 -15.27 3.22 -13.48
N ARG A 344 -15.27 4.54 -13.27
CA ARG A 344 -15.54 5.18 -11.97
C ARG A 344 -16.50 6.35 -12.13
N ASN A 345 -17.39 6.53 -11.17
CA ASN A 345 -18.13 7.78 -10.96
C ASN A 345 -17.92 8.23 -9.51
N ALA A 346 -17.67 9.52 -9.30
CA ALA A 346 -17.51 10.10 -7.98
C ALA A 346 -18.21 11.46 -7.87
N GLY A 347 -18.65 11.80 -6.67
CA GLY A 347 -19.35 13.05 -6.37
C GLY A 347 -18.96 13.61 -5.01
N TYR A 348 -18.69 14.91 -4.95
CA TYR A 348 -18.40 15.66 -3.73
C TYR A 348 -19.42 16.79 -3.56
N PHE A 349 -20.00 16.85 -2.36
CA PHE A 349 -21.07 17.78 -1.98
C PHE A 349 -20.70 18.43 -0.64
N PRO A 350 -19.92 19.51 -0.64
CA PRO A 350 -19.81 20.38 0.52
C PRO A 350 -21.18 20.97 0.86
N ASN A 351 -21.55 20.95 2.14
CA ASN A 351 -22.69 21.69 2.67
C ASN A 351 -22.17 22.67 3.73
N ARG A 352 -21.69 23.80 3.25
CA ARG A 352 -21.41 25.00 4.04
C ARG A 352 -22.59 25.94 3.85
N GLU A 353 -22.96 26.76 4.83
CA GLU A 353 -24.24 27.51 4.88
C GLU A 353 -24.59 28.34 3.62
N GLU A 354 -23.68 28.51 2.66
CA GLU A 354 -23.91 29.16 1.36
C GLU A 354 -23.36 28.39 0.13
N ASP A 355 -22.73 27.23 0.32
CA ASP A 355 -22.06 26.48 -0.75
C ASP A 355 -22.85 25.23 -1.13
N GLN A 356 -23.53 25.25 -2.30
CA GLN A 356 -24.14 24.05 -2.90
C GLN A 356 -23.29 23.48 -4.04
N THR A 357 -21.98 23.77 -4.05
CA THR A 357 -21.09 23.29 -5.11
C THR A 357 -21.17 21.78 -5.23
N LYS A 358 -21.34 21.28 -6.45
CA LYS A 358 -21.31 19.85 -6.77
C LYS A 358 -20.12 19.61 -7.67
N LYS A 359 -19.17 18.80 -7.20
CA LYS A 359 -18.02 18.36 -8.02
C LYS A 359 -18.24 16.91 -8.39
N ARG A 360 -18.20 16.58 -9.67
CA ARG A 360 -18.41 15.22 -10.18
C ARG A 360 -17.27 14.81 -11.10
N GLU A 361 -16.95 13.53 -11.04
CA GLU A 361 -15.96 12.89 -11.89
C GLU A 361 -16.58 11.64 -12.51
N THR A 362 -16.37 11.43 -13.81
CA THR A 362 -16.62 10.14 -14.47
C THR A 362 -15.39 9.74 -15.26
N SER A 363 -14.86 8.56 -14.98
CA SER A 363 -13.60 8.08 -15.55
C SER A 363 -13.75 6.71 -16.18
N LEU A 364 -13.00 6.48 -17.26
CA LEU A 364 -12.83 5.19 -17.92
C LEU A 364 -11.33 4.92 -18.06
N ALA A 365 -10.90 3.74 -17.63
CA ALA A 365 -9.51 3.30 -17.73
C ALA A 365 -9.38 1.94 -18.44
N PHE A 366 -8.26 1.80 -19.12
CA PHE A 366 -7.79 0.58 -19.76
C PHE A 366 -6.44 0.23 -19.14
N ASN A 367 -6.38 -0.90 -18.44
CA ASN A 367 -5.17 -1.39 -17.78
C ASN A 367 -4.60 -2.57 -18.56
N TRP A 368 -3.38 -2.44 -19.06
CA TRP A 368 -2.63 -3.55 -19.62
C TRP A 368 -1.57 -4.03 -18.63
N PHE A 369 -1.74 -5.24 -18.12
CA PHE A 369 -0.84 -5.84 -17.13
C PHE A 369 0.22 -6.71 -17.81
N PHE A 370 1.48 -6.25 -17.84
CA PHE A 370 2.60 -7.08 -18.29
C PHE A 370 3.06 -8.05 -17.20
N HIS A 371 2.98 -7.62 -15.94
CA HIS A 371 3.27 -8.47 -14.78
C HIS A 371 2.55 -7.93 -13.54
N LYS A 372 1.26 -8.26 -13.40
CA LYS A 372 0.38 -7.76 -12.33
C LYS A 372 0.57 -6.24 -12.14
N HIS A 373 0.44 -5.73 -10.92
CA HIS A 373 0.70 -4.31 -10.61
C HIS A 373 2.17 -3.89 -10.64
N LYS A 374 3.12 -4.82 -10.82
CA LYS A 374 4.55 -4.49 -10.88
C LYS A 374 4.97 -3.94 -12.23
N ASN A 375 4.26 -4.28 -13.30
CA ASN A 375 4.49 -3.71 -14.62
C ASN A 375 3.14 -3.56 -15.33
N LYS A 376 2.63 -2.33 -15.36
CA LYS A 376 1.29 -2.00 -15.84
C LYS A 376 1.30 -0.70 -16.62
N LEU A 377 0.64 -0.69 -17.77
CA LEU A 377 0.33 0.52 -18.51
C LEU A 377 -1.16 0.84 -18.33
N THR A 378 -1.48 2.06 -17.89
CA THR A 378 -2.85 2.53 -17.68
C THR A 378 -3.13 3.72 -18.58
N MET A 379 -4.14 3.60 -19.42
CA MET A 379 -4.73 4.72 -20.14
C MET A 379 -6.03 5.11 -19.44
N GLU A 380 -6.23 6.40 -19.16
CA GLU A 380 -7.43 6.90 -18.48
C GLU A 380 -7.96 8.14 -19.20
N THR A 381 -9.28 8.21 -19.37
CA THR A 381 -9.99 9.45 -19.67
C THR A 381 -10.96 9.77 -18.54
N SER A 382 -11.02 11.04 -18.15
CA SER A 382 -11.88 11.53 -17.07
C SER A 382 -12.62 12.77 -17.52
N TYR A 383 -13.91 12.85 -17.21
CA TYR A 383 -14.75 14.03 -17.37
C TYR A 383 -15.09 14.61 -16.01
N PHE A 384 -14.75 15.89 -15.82
CA PHE A 384 -15.03 16.64 -14.60
C PHE A 384 -16.16 17.62 -14.82
N ASN A 385 -17.02 17.75 -13.83
CA ASN A 385 -18.09 18.75 -13.80
C ASN A 385 -18.08 19.46 -12.46
N TYR A 386 -18.19 20.79 -12.50
CA TYR A 386 -18.19 21.67 -11.34
C TYR A 386 -19.38 22.63 -11.45
N ASP A 387 -20.32 22.49 -10.54
CA ASP A 387 -21.58 23.25 -10.53
C ASP A 387 -21.67 24.00 -9.21
N LYS A 388 -21.34 25.30 -9.22
CA LYS A 388 -21.27 26.17 -8.03
C LYS A 388 -22.41 27.18 -8.05
N THR A 389 -23.05 27.37 -6.89
CA THR A 389 -24.17 28.30 -6.73
C THR A 389 -23.78 29.71 -7.19
N GLY A 390 -24.55 30.26 -8.14
CA GLY A 390 -24.35 31.62 -8.65
C GLY A 390 -23.31 31.76 -9.77
N ASP A 391 -22.58 30.70 -10.11
CA ASP A 391 -21.62 30.66 -11.20
C ASP A 391 -22.15 29.84 -12.40
N ILE A 392 -21.52 29.98 -13.57
CA ILE A 392 -21.82 29.14 -14.76
C ILE A 392 -21.19 27.76 -14.53
N PRO A 393 -21.86 26.63 -14.77
CA PRO A 393 -21.22 25.32 -14.62
C PRO A 393 -19.97 25.18 -15.50
N ALA A 394 -18.90 24.62 -14.94
CA ALA A 394 -17.66 24.32 -15.67
C ALA A 394 -17.48 22.81 -15.88
N SER A 395 -16.81 22.44 -16.96
CA SER A 395 -16.47 21.05 -17.23
C SER A 395 -15.23 20.89 -18.07
N GLU A 396 -14.52 19.79 -17.91
CA GLU A 396 -13.30 19.49 -18.65
C GLU A 396 -13.12 17.99 -18.88
N TRP A 397 -12.50 17.65 -20.02
CA TRP A 397 -11.97 16.32 -20.28
C TRP A 397 -10.47 16.27 -20.01
N ARG A 398 -10.04 15.22 -19.33
CA ARG A 398 -8.63 14.89 -19.13
C ARG A 398 -8.30 13.52 -19.71
N PHE A 399 -7.12 13.41 -20.31
CA PHE A 399 -6.53 12.18 -20.77
C PHE A 399 -5.18 11.96 -20.08
N ARG A 400 -4.93 10.73 -19.61
CA ARG A 400 -3.68 10.34 -18.98
C ARG A 400 -3.19 8.99 -19.49
N LEU A 401 -1.87 8.87 -19.59
CA LEU A 401 -1.17 7.61 -19.80
C LEU A 401 -0.11 7.45 -18.71
N GLN A 402 -0.13 6.33 -18.00
CA GLN A 402 0.81 6.05 -16.92
C GLN A 402 1.43 4.66 -17.06
N TRP A 403 2.75 4.60 -16.95
CA TRP A 403 3.49 3.36 -16.81
C TRP A 403 3.98 3.20 -15.38
N ASP A 404 3.47 2.18 -14.70
CA ASP A 404 3.90 1.72 -13.38
C ASP A 404 4.92 0.60 -13.55
N ILE A 405 6.11 0.77 -12.97
CA ILE A 405 7.15 -0.27 -12.91
C ILE A 405 7.70 -0.40 -11.50
N SER A 406 7.83 -1.64 -11.02
CA SER A 406 8.47 -1.99 -9.75
C SER A 406 9.61 -2.96 -10.01
N LEU A 407 10.81 -2.57 -9.59
CA LEU A 407 12.06 -3.34 -9.65
C LEU A 407 12.28 -4.00 -8.30
#